data_AF-A0A2H5V3M8-F1
#
_entry.id   AF-A0A2H5V3M8-F1
#
_cell.length_a   1.000
_cell.length_b   1.000
_cell.length_c   1.000
_cell.angle_alpha   90.00
_cell.angle_beta   90.00
_cell.angle_gamma   90.00
#
_symmetry.space_group_name_H-M   'P 1'
#
loop_
_entity.id
_entity.type
_entity.pdbx_description
1 polymer ?
#
loop_
_entity_poly.entity_id
_entity_poly.type
_entity_poly.pdbx_seq_one_letter_code
_entity_poly.pdbx_strand_id
1 'polypeptide(L)'
;MRNELSSMGVEPNIPLNPRRGRRPKPYNVDAYRKMRSAVERFFTWIKTLRRITVRYERLSTTYTALVKIACIITHLRYGNGILR
;
A
#
# COMPACT_ATOMS: atom_id res chain seq x y z
N MET A 1 3.82 10.77 17.39
CA MET A 1 3.28 9.85 16.35
C MET A 1 2.46 8.67 16.88
N ARG A 2 3.00 7.66 17.60
CA ARG A 2 2.19 6.49 17.99
C ARG A 2 1.04 6.83 18.96
N ASN A 3 1.32 7.69 19.94
CA ASN A 3 0.32 8.14 20.90
C ASN A 3 -0.75 9.04 20.25
N GLU A 4 -0.37 9.88 19.28
CA GLU A 4 -1.30 10.70 18.49
C GLU A 4 -2.26 9.85 17.66
N LEU A 5 -1.76 8.80 17.00
CA LEU A 5 -2.60 7.87 16.24
C LEU A 5 -3.56 7.12 17.15
N SER A 6 -3.10 6.72 18.34
CA SER A 6 -3.98 6.13 19.36
C SER A 6 -5.03 7.11 19.87
N SER A 7 -4.71 8.40 20.03
CA SER A 7 -5.73 9.42 20.39
C SER A 7 -6.75 9.67 19.28
N MET A 8 -6.42 9.33 18.03
CA MET A 8 -7.35 9.36 16.89
C MET A 8 -8.14 8.04 16.71
N GLY A 9 -8.00 7.08 17.64
CA GLY A 9 -8.67 5.78 17.54
C GLY A 9 -8.08 4.83 16.49
N VAL A 10 -6.86 5.11 15.99
CA VAL A 10 -6.21 4.26 14.99
C VAL A 10 -5.53 3.08 15.67
N GLU A 11 -6.01 1.87 15.40
CA GLU A 11 -5.42 0.65 15.90
C GLU A 11 -4.36 0.06 14.93
N PRO A 12 -3.20 -0.39 15.45
CA PRO A 12 -2.17 -0.99 14.63
C PRO A 12 -2.52 -2.44 14.26
N ASN A 13 -2.73 -2.71 12.96
CA ASN A 13 -3.03 -4.06 12.46
C ASN A 13 -1.82 -4.77 11.81
N ILE A 14 -0.60 -4.29 12.04
CA ILE A 14 0.61 -4.84 11.41
C ILE A 14 1.19 -5.95 12.31
N PRO A 15 1.36 -7.18 11.80
CA PRO A 15 1.96 -8.26 12.59
C PRO A 15 3.43 -7.96 12.88
N LEU A 16 3.87 -8.40 14.05
CA LEU A 16 5.27 -8.34 14.43
C LEU A 16 6.06 -9.41 13.67
N ASN A 17 7.28 -9.07 13.25
CA ASN A 17 8.18 -10.04 12.64
C ASN A 17 8.57 -11.10 13.70
N PRO A 18 8.21 -12.39 13.49
CA PRO A 18 8.49 -13.44 14.46
C PRO A 18 10.00 -13.65 14.70
N ARG A 19 10.85 -13.31 13.72
CA ARG A 19 12.32 -13.40 13.84
C ARG A 19 12.93 -12.37 14.78
N ARG A 20 12.15 -11.38 15.23
CA ARG A 20 12.63 -10.27 16.06
C ARG A 20 12.54 -10.56 17.57
N GLY A 21 12.17 -11.77 17.96
CA GLY A 21 12.11 -12.22 19.36
C GLY A 21 11.07 -11.50 20.23
N ARG A 22 10.17 -10.71 19.64
CA ARG A 22 9.13 -9.97 20.36
C ARG A 22 7.85 -10.81 20.44
N ARG A 23 7.18 -10.79 21.59
CA ARG A 23 5.86 -11.41 21.75
C ARG A 23 4.89 -10.84 20.69
N PRO A 24 4.17 -11.69 19.95
CA PRO A 24 3.17 -11.24 18.99
C PRO A 24 2.11 -10.36 19.70
N LYS A 25 1.69 -9.28 19.04
CA LYS A 25 0.53 -8.50 19.47
C LYS A 25 -0.69 -9.00 18.72
N PRO A 26 -1.87 -9.02 19.35
CA PRO A 26 -3.10 -9.35 18.65
C PRO A 26 -3.31 -8.35 17.50
N TYR A 27 -3.68 -8.89 16.35
CA TYR A 27 -4.03 -8.14 15.14
C TYR A 27 -5.14 -8.90 14.42
N ASN A 28 -5.95 -8.19 13.65
CA ASN A 28 -6.99 -8.80 12.85
C ASN A 28 -6.38 -9.41 11.59
N VAL A 29 -6.25 -10.75 11.60
CA VAL A 29 -5.63 -11.55 10.55
C VAL A 29 -6.35 -11.40 9.22
N ASP A 30 -7.69 -11.44 9.21
CA ASP A 30 -8.48 -11.34 7.99
C ASP A 30 -8.40 -9.94 7.36
N ALA A 31 -8.51 -8.90 8.19
CA ALA A 31 -8.33 -7.52 7.74
C ALA A 31 -6.90 -7.31 7.21
N TYR A 32 -5.90 -7.84 7.89
CA TYR A 32 -4.51 -7.77 7.45
C TYR A 32 -4.29 -8.48 6.12
N ARG A 33 -4.81 -9.71 5.96
CA ARG A 33 -4.70 -10.50 4.73
C ARG A 33 -5.34 -9.76 3.54
N LYS A 34 -6.55 -9.24 3.72
CA LYS A 34 -7.28 -8.51 2.67
C LYS A 34 -6.57 -7.22 2.27
N MET A 35 -6.18 -6.40 3.25
CA MET A 35 -5.44 -5.15 2.98
C MET A 35 -4.08 -5.43 2.35
N ARG A 36 -3.32 -6.40 2.87
CA ARG A 36 -2.01 -6.78 2.34
C ARG A 36 -2.10 -7.25 0.88
N SER A 37 -3.03 -8.13 0.56
CA SER A 37 -3.23 -8.62 -0.80
C SER A 37 -3.57 -7.49 -1.79
N ALA A 38 -4.40 -6.53 -1.36
CA ALA A 38 -4.71 -5.36 -2.19
C ALA A 38 -3.46 -4.48 -2.43
N VAL A 39 -2.70 -4.22 -1.38
CA VAL A 39 -1.46 -3.44 -1.43
C VAL A 39 -0.39 -4.12 -2.29
N GLU A 40 -0.16 -5.42 -2.13
CA GLU A 40 0.83 -6.17 -2.91
C GLU A 40 0.47 -6.22 -4.40
N ARG A 41 -0.82 -6.41 -4.75
CA ARG A 41 -1.29 -6.32 -6.13
C ARG A 41 -1.07 -4.94 -6.72
N PHE A 42 -1.39 -3.89 -5.95
CA PHE A 42 -1.14 -2.51 -6.36
C PHE A 42 0.34 -2.24 -6.68
N PHE A 43 1.25 -2.66 -5.79
CA PHE A 43 2.68 -2.51 -6.04
C PHE A 43 3.18 -3.35 -7.22
N THR A 44 2.58 -4.51 -7.45
CA THR A 44 2.88 -5.35 -8.61
C THR A 44 2.50 -4.62 -9.92
N TRP A 45 1.32 -4.00 -9.96
CA TRP A 45 0.87 -3.20 -11.10
C TRP A 45 1.74 -1.96 -11.32
N ILE A 46 2.07 -1.22 -10.25
CA ILE A 46 2.94 -0.05 -10.36
C ILE A 46 4.33 -0.43 -10.87
N LYS A 47 4.89 -1.58 -10.45
CA LYS A 47 6.22 -2.02 -10.90
C LYS A 47 6.32 -2.20 -12.41
N THR A 48 5.21 -2.46 -13.11
CA THR A 48 5.18 -2.52 -14.58
C THR A 48 5.54 -1.19 -15.24
N LEU A 49 5.35 -0.07 -14.53
CA LEU A 49 5.68 1.28 -14.98
C LEU A 49 7.14 1.59 -14.62
N ARG A 50 8.08 1.15 -15.47
CA ARG A 50 9.54 1.27 -15.24
C ARG A 50 10.01 2.67 -14.84
N ARG A 51 9.35 3.73 -15.32
CA ARG A 51 9.65 5.13 -14.98
C ARG A 51 9.46 5.45 -13.49
N ILE A 52 8.50 4.81 -12.84
CA ILE A 52 8.22 4.97 -11.40
C ILE A 52 9.17 4.10 -10.57
N THR A 53 9.42 2.86 -11.01
CA THR A 53 10.26 1.88 -10.28
C THR A 53 11.70 2.33 -10.10
N VAL A 54 12.32 2.91 -11.13
CA VAL A 54 13.73 3.34 -11.09
C VAL A 54 13.87 4.83 -10.71
N ARG A 55 12.76 5.51 -10.40
CA ARG A 55 12.68 6.95 -10.09
C ARG A 55 13.65 7.81 -10.91
N TYR A 56 13.41 7.90 -12.21
CA TYR A 56 14.18 8.81 -13.08
C TYR A 56 13.82 10.28 -12.89
N GLU A 57 12.60 10.57 -12.42
CA GLU A 57 12.13 11.93 -12.18
C GLU A 57 12.81 12.55 -10.96
N ARG A 58 13.55 13.64 -11.19
CA ARG A 58 14.22 14.43 -10.14
C ARG A 58 13.25 15.32 -9.38
N LEU A 59 12.24 15.86 -10.08
CA LEU A 59 11.29 16.78 -9.49
C LEU A 59 10.17 16.02 -8.77
N SER A 60 9.95 16.37 -7.50
CA SER A 60 8.93 15.71 -6.66
C SER A 60 7.52 15.88 -7.24
N THR A 61 7.20 17.04 -7.82
CA THR A 61 5.87 17.30 -8.39
C THR A 61 5.59 16.43 -9.60
N THR A 62 6.55 16.30 -10.52
CA THR A 62 6.44 15.41 -11.69
C THR A 62 6.32 13.96 -11.26
N TYR A 63 7.12 13.51 -10.29
CA TYR A 63 7.03 12.17 -9.75
C TYR A 63 5.63 11.89 -9.16
N THR A 64 5.11 12.81 -8.35
CA THR A 64 3.74 12.69 -7.80
C THR A 64 2.68 12.65 -8.90
N ALA A 65 2.81 13.45 -9.96
CA ALA A 65 1.90 13.41 -11.10
C ALA A 65 1.92 12.04 -11.80
N LEU A 66 3.12 11.47 -12.03
CA LEU A 66 3.25 10.12 -12.60
C LEU A 66 2.62 9.04 -11.72
N VAL A 67 2.79 9.12 -10.40
CA VAL A 67 2.15 8.19 -9.44
C VAL A 67 0.63 8.31 -9.52
N LYS A 68 0.07 9.53 -9.60
CA LYS A 68 -1.38 9.72 -9.76
C LYS A 68 -1.89 9.12 -11.06
N ILE A 69 -1.19 9.34 -12.18
CA ILE A 69 -1.54 8.76 -13.48
C ILE A 69 -1.49 7.22 -13.41
N ALA A 70 -0.47 6.65 -12.76
CA ALA A 70 -0.39 5.20 -12.54
C ALA A 70 -1.60 4.66 -11.79
N CYS A 71 -2.02 5.31 -10.70
CA CYS A 71 -3.22 4.94 -9.96
C CYS A 71 -4.47 4.95 -10.84
N ILE A 72 -4.65 5.99 -11.66
CA ILE A 72 -5.79 6.11 -12.59
C ILE A 72 -5.77 4.95 -13.60
N ILE A 73 -4.63 4.68 -14.24
CA ILE A 73 -4.49 3.59 -15.21
C ILE A 73 -4.79 2.24 -14.55
N THR A 74 -4.23 1.99 -13.37
CA THR A 74 -4.48 0.76 -12.60
C THR A 74 -5.96 0.61 -12.25
N HIS A 75 -6.60 1.69 -11.82
CA HIS A 75 -8.03 1.69 -11.49
C HIS A 75 -8.89 1.42 -12.73
N LEU A 76 -8.59 2.04 -13.88
CA LEU A 76 -9.35 1.81 -15.12
C LEU A 76 -9.16 0.39 -15.67
N ARG A 77 -7.98 -0.21 -15.49
CA ARG A 77 -7.68 -1.57 -15.94
C ARG A 77 -8.33 -2.66 -15.10
N TYR A 78 -8.39 -2.49 -13.78
CA TYR A 78 -8.82 -3.54 -12.85
C TYR A 78 -10.11 -3.23 -12.09
N GLY A 79 -10.50 -1.96 -11.97
CA GLY A 79 -11.72 -1.52 -11.29
C GLY A 79 -12.99 -1.74 -12.12
N ASN A 80 -12.88 -1.72 -13.45
CA ASN A 80 -14.02 -1.94 -14.36
C ASN A 80 -14.44 -3.43 -14.48
N GLY A 81 -13.65 -4.36 -13.96
CA GLY A 81 -13.98 -5.80 -13.94
C GLY A 81 -14.82 -6.26 -12.76
N ILE A 82 -15.20 -5.36 -11.84
CA ILE A 82 -16.01 -5.68 -10.65
C ILE A 82 -17.52 -5.42 -10.89
N LEU A 83 -17.89 -4.83 -12.04
CA LEU A 83 -19.28 -4.61 -12.47
C LEU A 83 -19.76 -5.61 -13.55
N ARG A 84 -19.14 -6.79 -13.67
CA ARG A 84 -19.62 -7.90 -14.50
C ARG A 84 -19.67 -9.18 -13.69
#